data_AF-A0A9E5NBI8-F1
#
_entry.id   AF-A0A9E5NBI8-F1
#
_cell.length_a   1.000
_cell.length_b   1.000
_cell.length_c   1.000
_cell.angle_alpha   90.00
_cell.angle_beta   90.00
_cell.angle_gamma   90.00
#
_symmetry.space_group_name_H-M   'P 1'
#
loop_
_entity.id
_entity.type
_entity.pdbx_description
1 polymer ?
#
loop_
_entity_poly.entity_id
_entity_poly.type
_entity_poly.pdbx_seq_one_letter_code
_entity_poly.pdbx_strand_id
1 'polypeptide(L)'
;ADAEIYLPGPREPEHFANAKKLRWVHCLWAGMDHSPFLSALEKSVIVTNSAGVFAVPIAEHSLALITAFSRGIHFCLRRSKEEIWGGEEHWKRLEPHISDLEGATLGVIGYGGIGRATAQRAKAFGMRILALARHPRQGDGIADAVRGPEGLEDLLKESDYVLISCPLTEETQGLIGAHELSLMKPNAVIINIARGGIIDEAALISALQSRKIRGA
;
A
#
# COMPACT_ATOMS: atom_id res chain seq x y z
N ALA A 1 -28.81 -1.59 25.25
CA ALA A 1 -29.90 -0.69 24.78
C ALA A 1 -29.65 0.77 25.18
N ASP A 2 -29.05 0.99 26.34
CA ASP A 2 -28.71 2.29 26.93
C ASP A 2 -27.25 2.73 26.72
N ALA A 3 -26.42 1.92 26.07
CA ALA A 3 -25.04 2.26 25.74
C ALA A 3 -24.97 3.53 24.88
N GLU A 4 -24.17 4.49 25.32
CA GLU A 4 -23.94 5.76 24.64
C GLU A 4 -22.70 5.75 23.74
N ILE A 5 -21.77 4.83 24.03
CA ILE A 5 -20.48 4.69 23.36
C ILE A 5 -20.30 3.22 22.98
N TYR A 6 -19.86 2.97 21.75
CA TYR A 6 -19.45 1.66 21.27
C TYR A 6 -17.94 1.67 20.98
N LEU A 7 -17.23 0.82 21.73
CA LEU A 7 -15.87 0.36 21.45
C LEU A 7 -16.01 -1.09 20.97
N PRO A 8 -15.21 -1.55 20.01
CA PRO A 8 -15.62 -2.63 19.13
C PRO A 8 -15.88 -3.94 19.89
N GLY A 9 -17.01 -4.54 19.53
CA GLY A 9 -17.50 -5.84 19.96
C GLY A 9 -18.21 -6.52 18.78
N PRO A 10 -19.37 -7.18 18.98
CA PRO A 10 -20.20 -7.70 17.88
C PRO A 10 -20.52 -6.63 16.82
N ARG A 11 -20.55 -7.01 15.54
CA ARG A 11 -20.57 -6.09 14.38
C ARG A 11 -21.78 -6.28 13.47
N GLU A 12 -22.76 -7.05 13.92
CA GLU A 12 -23.98 -7.34 13.20
C GLU A 12 -24.87 -6.09 13.23
N PRO A 13 -25.42 -5.65 12.08
CA PRO A 13 -26.28 -4.45 12.00
C PRO A 13 -27.43 -4.42 13.01
N GLU A 14 -27.98 -5.60 13.34
CA GLU A 14 -29.08 -5.77 14.30
C GLU A 14 -28.74 -5.26 15.70
N HIS A 15 -27.48 -5.30 16.10
CA HIS A 15 -27.03 -4.79 17.40
C HIS A 15 -27.16 -3.27 17.50
N PHE A 16 -27.09 -2.56 16.38
CA PHE A 16 -27.18 -1.10 16.33
C PHE A 16 -28.63 -0.60 16.24
N ALA A 17 -29.54 -1.40 15.68
CA ALA A 17 -30.97 -1.06 15.59
C ALA A 17 -31.60 -0.78 16.97
N ASN A 18 -31.13 -1.47 18.01
CA ASN A 18 -31.62 -1.37 19.39
C ASN A 18 -30.82 -0.37 20.27
N ALA A 19 -29.78 0.26 19.72
CA ALA A 19 -28.88 1.15 20.45
C ALA A 19 -29.37 2.62 20.41
N LYS A 20 -30.57 2.89 20.95
CA LYS A 20 -31.25 4.20 20.84
C LYS A 20 -30.55 5.37 21.52
N LYS A 21 -29.62 5.10 22.43
CA LYS A 21 -28.81 6.13 23.11
C LYS A 21 -27.40 6.28 22.53
N LEU A 22 -27.06 5.52 21.49
CA LEU A 22 -25.73 5.55 20.92
C LEU A 22 -25.43 6.92 20.32
N ARG A 23 -24.31 7.52 20.72
CA ARG A 23 -23.86 8.83 20.21
C ARG A 23 -22.49 8.77 19.58
N TRP A 24 -21.68 7.78 19.94
CA TRP A 24 -20.31 7.65 19.46
C TRP A 24 -19.90 6.20 19.23
N VAL A 25 -19.31 5.95 18.06
CA VAL A 25 -18.67 4.69 17.69
C VAL A 25 -17.19 4.97 17.42
N HIS A 26 -16.32 4.21 18.08
CA HIS A 26 -14.90 4.19 17.76
C HIS A 26 -14.48 2.84 17.20
N CYS A 27 -13.89 2.85 16.00
CA CYS A 27 -13.31 1.67 15.37
C CYS A 27 -11.81 1.56 15.72
N LEU A 28 -11.38 0.39 16.21
CA LEU A 28 -9.96 0.12 16.53
C LEU A 28 -9.09 -0.13 15.29
N TRP A 29 -9.67 -0.04 14.09
CA TRP A 29 -8.98 -0.16 12.81
C TRP A 29 -9.02 1.17 12.07
N ALA A 30 -8.14 1.35 11.07
CA ALA A 30 -8.09 2.57 10.27
C ALA A 30 -9.01 2.52 9.03
N GLY A 31 -9.12 1.37 8.35
CA GLY A 31 -9.91 1.25 7.12
C GLY A 31 -11.38 0.90 7.40
N MET A 32 -12.30 1.70 6.90
CA MET A 32 -13.74 1.55 7.23
C MET A 32 -14.48 0.57 6.29
N ASP A 33 -13.80 0.04 5.28
CA ASP A 33 -14.32 -0.86 4.24
C ASP A 33 -14.94 -2.16 4.80
N HIS A 34 -14.45 -2.68 5.93
CA HIS A 34 -15.01 -3.86 6.60
C HIS A 34 -16.02 -3.53 7.71
N SER A 35 -16.72 -2.39 7.60
CA SER A 35 -17.66 -1.91 8.63
C SER A 35 -19.09 -1.76 8.09
N PRO A 36 -19.74 -2.83 7.60
CA PRO A 36 -21.08 -2.75 7.00
C PRO A 36 -22.13 -2.26 8.00
N PHE A 37 -21.92 -2.47 9.30
CA PHE A 37 -22.78 -1.97 10.36
C PHE A 37 -22.89 -0.45 10.43
N LEU A 38 -21.94 0.29 9.85
CA LEU A 38 -22.01 1.75 9.78
C LEU A 38 -23.27 2.23 9.05
N SER A 39 -23.74 1.45 8.08
CA SER A 39 -24.98 1.76 7.35
C SER A 39 -26.24 1.66 8.22
N ALA A 40 -26.17 0.94 9.34
CA ALA A 40 -27.26 0.81 10.30
C ALA A 40 -27.25 1.90 11.40
N LEU A 41 -26.25 2.77 11.41
CA LEU A 41 -26.14 3.86 12.39
C LEU A 41 -27.05 5.04 12.01
N GLU A 42 -27.62 5.69 13.02
CA GLU A 42 -28.24 6.99 12.82
C GLU A 42 -27.19 8.03 12.42
N LYS A 43 -27.57 8.98 11.54
CA LYS A 43 -26.66 10.03 11.04
C LYS A 43 -26.09 10.94 12.14
N SER A 44 -26.74 11.00 13.30
CA SER A 44 -26.32 11.75 14.48
C SER A 44 -25.14 11.09 15.21
N VAL A 45 -24.88 9.81 14.97
CA VAL A 45 -23.81 9.07 15.62
C VAL A 45 -22.46 9.51 15.06
N ILE A 46 -21.59 10.00 15.93
CA ILE A 46 -20.21 10.32 15.58
C ILE A 46 -19.47 9.00 15.36
N VAL A 47 -18.76 8.88 14.24
CA VAL A 47 -17.91 7.73 13.94
C VAL A 47 -16.46 8.19 13.87
N THR A 48 -15.61 7.52 14.63
CA THR A 48 -14.16 7.74 14.63
C THR A 48 -13.44 6.42 14.42
N ASN A 49 -12.17 6.49 14.03
CA ASN A 49 -11.35 5.31 13.78
C ASN A 49 -9.92 5.52 14.30
N SER A 50 -9.11 4.48 14.21
CA SER A 50 -7.70 4.52 14.64
C SER A 50 -6.76 4.93 13.50
N ALA A 51 -7.19 5.84 12.61
CA ALA A 51 -6.34 6.35 11.55
C ALA A 51 -5.06 7.00 12.13
N GLY A 52 -3.92 6.69 11.52
CA GLY A 52 -2.60 7.19 11.96
C GLY A 52 -1.88 6.31 12.98
N VAL A 53 -2.59 5.54 13.81
CA VAL A 53 -1.98 4.68 14.85
C VAL A 53 -1.04 3.62 14.25
N PHE A 54 -1.39 3.09 13.09
CA PHE A 54 -0.63 2.02 12.43
C PHE A 54 0.38 2.53 11.39
N ALA A 55 0.63 3.84 11.31
CA ALA A 55 1.51 4.42 10.29
C ALA A 55 2.93 3.87 10.34
N VAL A 56 3.53 3.82 11.54
CA VAL A 56 4.90 3.33 11.76
C VAL A 56 5.05 1.84 11.44
N PRO A 57 4.28 0.91 12.04
CA PRO A 57 4.49 -0.52 11.80
C PRO A 57 4.24 -0.91 10.33
N ILE A 58 3.25 -0.29 9.67
CA ILE A 58 3.00 -0.57 8.24
C ILE A 58 4.10 0.01 7.36
N ALA A 59 4.65 1.18 7.71
CA ALA A 59 5.79 1.74 6.99
C ALA A 59 7.05 0.85 7.11
N GLU A 60 7.30 0.27 8.28
CA GLU A 60 8.39 -0.68 8.50
C GLU A 60 8.18 -1.97 7.68
N HIS A 61 6.95 -2.49 7.66
CA HIS A 61 6.62 -3.63 6.80
C HIS A 61 6.83 -3.32 5.31
N SER A 62 6.41 -2.13 4.86
CA SER A 62 6.60 -1.68 3.48
C SER A 62 8.09 -1.63 3.09
N LEU A 63 8.93 -1.09 3.98
CA LEU A 63 10.39 -1.04 3.79
C LEU A 63 11.02 -2.44 3.81
N ALA A 64 10.52 -3.34 4.65
CA ALA A 64 10.98 -4.73 4.67
C ALA A 64 10.71 -5.43 3.32
N LEU A 65 9.52 -5.24 2.74
CA LEU A 65 9.19 -5.76 1.41
C LEU A 65 10.07 -5.15 0.31
N ILE A 66 10.22 -3.82 0.30
CA ILE A 66 11.11 -3.11 -0.64
C ILE A 66 12.53 -3.68 -0.56
N THR A 67 13.07 -3.84 0.64
CA THR A 67 14.44 -4.36 0.86
C THR A 67 14.56 -5.84 0.51
N ALA A 68 13.52 -6.64 0.78
CA ALA A 68 13.49 -8.05 0.42
C ALA A 68 13.52 -8.26 -1.10
N PHE A 69 12.90 -7.35 -1.87
CA PHE A 69 13.01 -7.33 -3.32
C PHE A 69 14.36 -6.77 -3.79
N SER A 70 14.83 -5.67 -3.21
CA SER A 70 16.09 -5.05 -3.64
C SER A 70 17.31 -5.93 -3.42
N ARG A 71 17.30 -6.77 -2.39
CA ARG A 71 18.40 -7.70 -2.08
C ARG A 71 18.12 -9.14 -2.49
N GLY A 72 17.03 -9.40 -3.22
CA GLY A 72 16.69 -10.75 -3.65
C GLY A 72 16.50 -11.76 -2.50
N ILE A 73 16.17 -11.30 -1.29
CA ILE A 73 16.11 -12.15 -0.08
C ILE A 73 15.16 -13.34 -0.28
N HIS A 74 13.99 -13.05 -0.83
CA HIS A 74 12.97 -14.04 -1.17
C HIS A 74 13.47 -15.09 -2.18
N PHE A 75 14.36 -14.72 -3.10
CA PHE A 75 15.02 -15.63 -4.03
C PHE A 75 16.09 -16.48 -3.33
N CYS A 76 16.98 -15.84 -2.56
CA CYS A 76 18.02 -16.53 -1.79
C CYS A 76 17.44 -17.57 -0.84
N LEU A 77 16.36 -17.24 -0.12
CA LEU A 77 15.69 -18.17 0.79
C LEU A 77 15.11 -19.40 0.08
N ARG A 78 14.57 -19.24 -1.14
CA ARG A 78 14.08 -20.38 -1.94
C ARG A 78 15.24 -21.26 -2.41
N ARG A 79 16.33 -20.66 -2.88
CA ARG A 79 17.53 -21.39 -3.32
C ARG A 79 18.26 -22.11 -2.19
N SER A 80 18.29 -21.52 -1.00
CA SER A 80 18.86 -22.16 0.18
C SER A 80 18.14 -23.48 0.52
N LYS A 81 16.81 -23.54 0.34
CA LYS A 81 16.04 -24.79 0.50
C LYS A 81 16.36 -25.85 -0.55
N GLU A 82 16.89 -25.43 -1.71
CA GLU A 82 17.40 -26.31 -2.76
C GLU A 82 18.89 -26.66 -2.54
N GLU A 83 19.48 -26.25 -1.40
CA GLU A 83 20.90 -26.38 -1.05
C GLU A 83 21.86 -25.67 -2.04
N ILE A 84 21.36 -24.65 -2.74
CA ILE A 84 22.15 -23.84 -3.69
C ILE A 84 22.61 -22.54 -3.01
N TRP A 85 23.90 -22.47 -2.69
CA TRP A 85 24.49 -21.35 -1.92
C TRP A 85 25.46 -20.46 -2.70
N GLY A 86 25.81 -20.82 -3.94
CA GLY A 86 26.77 -20.06 -4.75
C GLY A 86 27.05 -20.71 -6.11
N GLY A 87 28.06 -20.19 -6.81
CA GLY A 87 28.44 -20.62 -8.16
C GLY A 87 27.93 -19.66 -9.25
N GLU A 88 28.56 -19.74 -10.41
CA GLU A 88 28.32 -18.81 -11.52
C GLU A 88 26.85 -18.82 -11.97
N GLU A 89 26.24 -20.01 -12.07
CA GLU A 89 24.82 -20.17 -12.40
C GLU A 89 23.88 -19.60 -11.33
N HIS A 90 24.27 -19.66 -10.05
CA HIS A 90 23.49 -19.05 -8.97
C HIS A 90 23.53 -17.52 -9.09
N TRP A 91 24.74 -16.97 -9.28
CA TRP A 91 24.92 -15.52 -9.37
C TRP A 91 24.24 -14.93 -10.60
N LYS A 92 24.36 -15.56 -11.78
CA LYS A 92 23.66 -15.16 -13.01
C LYS A 92 22.14 -15.11 -12.85
N ARG A 93 21.58 -15.98 -12.01
CA ARG A 93 20.12 -16.01 -11.74
C ARG A 93 19.70 -15.02 -10.65
N LEU A 94 20.59 -14.67 -9.73
CA LEU A 94 20.34 -13.74 -8.63
C LEU A 94 20.51 -12.27 -9.06
N GLU A 95 21.49 -11.98 -9.91
CA GLU A 95 21.84 -10.64 -10.38
C GLU A 95 20.64 -9.84 -10.93
N PRO A 96 19.70 -10.41 -11.71
CA PRO A 96 18.49 -9.69 -12.15
C PRO A 96 17.53 -9.31 -11.02
N HIS A 97 17.69 -9.92 -9.84
CA HIS A 97 16.84 -9.72 -8.66
C HIS A 97 17.49 -8.84 -7.58
N ILE A 98 18.68 -8.30 -7.83
CA ILE A 98 19.34 -7.38 -6.90
C ILE A 98 19.40 -5.98 -7.53
N SER A 99 19.09 -4.97 -6.73
CA SER A 99 19.23 -3.57 -7.10
C SER A 99 19.46 -2.73 -5.85
N ASP A 100 20.27 -1.69 -5.96
CA ASP A 100 20.43 -0.74 -4.86
C ASP A 100 19.16 0.12 -4.69
N LEU A 101 18.89 0.51 -3.44
CA LEU A 101 17.82 1.47 -3.14
C LEU A 101 18.30 2.92 -3.31
N GLU A 102 19.60 3.17 -3.14
CA GLU A 102 20.17 4.48 -3.38
C GLU A 102 19.97 4.88 -4.85
N GLY A 103 19.40 6.06 -5.09
CA GLY A 103 19.06 6.55 -6.43
C GLY A 103 17.79 5.94 -7.05
N ALA A 104 17.21 4.88 -6.47
CA ALA A 104 15.95 4.31 -6.95
C ALA A 104 14.77 5.26 -6.65
N THR A 105 13.70 5.18 -7.46
CA THR A 105 12.50 5.99 -7.29
C THR A 105 11.38 5.18 -6.64
N LEU A 106 10.87 5.66 -5.50
CA LEU A 106 9.65 5.16 -4.85
C LEU A 106 8.47 6.07 -5.19
N GLY A 107 7.51 5.53 -5.95
CA GLY A 107 6.21 6.13 -6.16
C GLY A 107 5.22 5.71 -5.09
N VAL A 108 4.60 6.67 -4.40
CA VAL A 108 3.63 6.44 -3.33
C VAL A 108 2.24 6.88 -3.76
N ILE A 109 1.34 5.92 -3.95
CA ILE A 109 -0.08 6.14 -4.21
C ILE A 109 -0.82 6.14 -2.87
N GLY A 110 -1.30 7.31 -2.44
CA GLY A 110 -1.90 7.49 -1.10
C GLY A 110 -0.93 8.11 -0.09
N TYR A 111 -0.46 9.33 -0.37
CA TYR A 111 0.47 10.07 0.48
C TYR A 111 -0.20 10.63 1.75
N GLY A 112 -0.71 9.74 2.60
CA GLY A 112 -1.24 9.98 3.94
C GLY A 112 -0.28 9.51 5.03
N GLY A 113 -0.78 9.14 6.22
CA GLY A 113 0.05 8.75 7.36
C GLY A 113 1.04 7.62 7.06
N ILE A 114 0.57 6.52 6.47
CA ILE A 114 1.42 5.37 6.10
C ILE A 114 2.38 5.74 4.96
N GLY A 115 1.84 6.22 3.83
CA GLY A 115 2.65 6.54 2.66
C GLY A 115 3.77 7.55 2.96
N ARG A 116 3.49 8.58 3.75
CA ARG A 116 4.49 9.56 4.21
C ARG A 116 5.52 8.94 5.15
N ALA A 117 5.11 8.10 6.10
CA ALA A 117 6.02 7.42 7.02
C ALA A 117 6.96 6.44 6.31
N THR A 118 6.48 5.74 5.28
CA THR A 118 7.31 4.93 4.38
C THR A 118 8.27 5.82 3.60
N ALA A 119 7.78 6.88 2.95
CA ALA A 119 8.60 7.77 2.15
C ALA A 119 9.74 8.41 2.96
N GLN A 120 9.49 8.78 4.22
CA GLN A 120 10.52 9.30 5.11
C GLN A 120 11.66 8.31 5.31
N ARG A 121 11.34 7.03 5.51
CA ARG A 121 12.34 5.96 5.66
C ARG A 121 13.05 5.68 4.35
N ALA A 122 12.31 5.55 3.25
CA ALA A 122 12.87 5.33 1.92
C ALA A 122 13.84 6.45 1.51
N LYS A 123 13.54 7.70 1.85
CA LYS A 123 14.44 8.84 1.63
C LYS A 123 15.78 8.70 2.38
N ALA A 124 15.77 8.10 3.58
CA ALA A 124 17.00 7.81 4.33
C ALA A 124 17.86 6.71 3.67
N PHE A 125 17.29 5.88 2.78
CA PHE A 125 18.02 4.95 1.91
C PHE A 125 18.49 5.61 0.60
N GLY A 126 18.33 6.93 0.44
CA GLY A 126 18.74 7.66 -0.77
C GLY A 126 17.76 7.54 -1.94
N MET A 127 16.52 7.10 -1.71
CA MET A 127 15.51 7.01 -2.77
C MET A 127 14.92 8.38 -3.12
N ARG A 128 14.58 8.58 -4.40
CA ARG A 128 13.72 9.68 -4.87
C ARG A 128 12.26 9.34 -4.57
N ILE A 129 11.48 10.30 -4.08
CA ILE A 129 10.07 10.09 -3.71
C ILE A 129 9.16 10.81 -4.69
N LEU A 130 8.26 10.06 -5.35
CA LEU A 130 7.10 10.58 -6.06
C LEU A 130 5.85 10.29 -5.24
N ALA A 131 4.93 11.25 -5.13
CA ALA A 131 3.81 11.14 -4.20
C ALA A 131 2.49 11.59 -4.83
N LEU A 132 1.45 10.76 -4.69
CA LEU A 132 0.08 11.09 -5.07
C LEU A 132 -0.83 11.09 -3.84
N ALA A 133 -1.70 12.08 -3.78
CA ALA A 133 -2.83 12.09 -2.85
C ALA A 133 -4.07 12.61 -3.59
N ARG A 134 -5.25 12.42 -3.00
CA ARG A 134 -6.50 12.93 -3.59
C ARG A 134 -6.46 14.44 -3.85
N HIS A 135 -5.87 15.19 -2.94
CA HIS A 135 -5.71 16.63 -3.07
C HIS A 135 -4.23 16.97 -3.24
N PRO A 136 -3.84 17.61 -4.37
CA PRO A 136 -2.47 18.02 -4.60
C PRO A 136 -2.06 19.09 -3.57
N ARG A 137 -0.77 19.11 -3.23
CA ARG A 137 -0.18 20.10 -2.32
C ARG A 137 1.32 20.21 -2.53
N GLN A 138 1.90 21.28 -1.97
CA GLN A 138 3.36 21.44 -1.94
C GLN A 138 4.02 20.28 -1.20
N GLY A 139 5.28 20.02 -1.56
CA GLY A 139 6.13 19.07 -0.87
C GLY A 139 6.36 19.45 0.59
N ASP A 140 6.72 18.45 1.39
CA ASP A 140 6.93 18.58 2.83
C ASP A 140 8.39 18.32 3.24
N GLY A 141 9.30 18.44 2.26
CA GLY A 141 10.72 18.12 2.42
C GLY A 141 11.03 16.62 2.33
N ILE A 142 10.03 15.73 2.28
CA ILE A 142 10.22 14.30 1.98
C ILE A 142 10.01 14.08 0.47
N ALA A 143 8.81 14.38 -0.02
CA ALA A 143 8.52 14.49 -1.44
C ALA A 143 8.63 15.96 -1.88
N ASP A 144 9.17 16.21 -3.07
CA ASP A 144 9.29 17.58 -3.60
C ASP A 144 7.92 18.20 -3.91
N ALA A 145 6.95 17.34 -4.27
CA ALA A 145 5.56 17.70 -4.39
C ALA A 145 4.65 16.49 -4.22
N VAL A 146 3.39 16.75 -3.86
CA VAL A 146 2.32 15.75 -3.85
C VAL A 146 1.34 16.10 -4.96
N ARG A 147 1.25 15.28 -6.00
CA ARG A 147 0.34 15.48 -7.13
C ARG A 147 -1.03 14.87 -6.85
N GLY A 148 -2.03 15.25 -7.64
CA GLY A 148 -3.35 14.64 -7.64
C GLY A 148 -3.39 13.34 -8.45
N PRO A 149 -4.57 12.69 -8.55
CA PRO A 149 -4.75 11.46 -9.31
C PRO A 149 -4.29 11.54 -10.78
N GLU A 150 -4.30 12.73 -11.39
CA GLU A 150 -3.82 12.98 -12.75
C GLU A 150 -2.34 12.63 -12.96
N GLY A 151 -1.54 12.59 -11.89
CA GLY A 151 -0.12 12.23 -11.94
C GLY A 151 0.16 10.72 -11.91
N LEU A 152 -0.87 9.86 -11.96
CA LEU A 152 -0.72 8.42 -11.83
C LEU A 152 0.21 7.82 -12.87
N GLU A 153 -0.02 8.12 -14.15
CA GLU A 153 0.78 7.53 -15.22
C GLU A 153 2.27 7.91 -15.12
N ASP A 154 2.56 9.19 -14.86
CA ASP A 154 3.93 9.69 -14.75
C ASP A 154 4.64 9.03 -13.56
N LEU A 155 3.94 8.88 -12.42
CA LEU A 155 4.46 8.15 -11.28
C LEU A 155 4.81 6.71 -11.66
N LEU A 156 3.91 5.99 -12.35
CA LEU A 156 4.13 4.59 -12.72
C LEU A 156 5.31 4.42 -13.69
N LYS A 157 5.45 5.34 -14.66
CA LYS A 157 6.55 5.35 -15.64
C LYS A 157 7.91 5.60 -14.98
N GLU A 158 7.96 6.48 -13.98
CA GLU A 158 9.21 6.90 -13.33
C GLU A 158 9.65 6.00 -12.15
N SER A 159 8.74 5.22 -11.57
CA SER A 159 9.00 4.48 -10.33
C SER A 159 9.67 3.12 -10.56
N ASP A 160 10.66 2.80 -9.72
CA ASP A 160 11.26 1.47 -9.60
C ASP A 160 10.52 0.62 -8.56
N TYR A 161 9.93 1.29 -7.56
CA TYR A 161 9.03 0.70 -6.58
C TYR A 161 7.77 1.54 -6.50
N VAL A 162 6.60 0.91 -6.50
CA VAL A 162 5.31 1.57 -6.32
C VAL A 162 4.70 1.06 -5.03
N LEU A 163 4.40 1.95 -4.08
CA LEU A 163 3.69 1.62 -2.86
C LEU A 163 2.24 2.12 -2.94
N ILE A 164 1.28 1.21 -2.79
CA ILE A 164 -0.13 1.54 -2.64
C ILE A 164 -0.51 1.57 -1.17
N SER A 165 -0.95 2.74 -0.72
CA SER A 165 -1.38 3.00 0.65
C SER A 165 -2.64 3.87 0.73
N CYS A 166 -3.34 4.05 -0.39
CA CYS A 166 -4.64 4.72 -0.47
C CYS A 166 -5.77 3.80 0.02
N PRO A 167 -6.88 4.37 0.52
CA PRO A 167 -8.06 3.57 0.88
C PRO A 167 -8.71 2.93 -0.35
N LEU A 168 -9.42 1.82 -0.15
CA LEU A 168 -10.35 1.27 -1.14
C LEU A 168 -11.65 2.09 -1.13
N THR A 169 -11.98 2.65 -2.28
CA THR A 169 -13.13 3.52 -2.57
C THR A 169 -13.63 3.21 -3.97
N GLU A 170 -14.80 3.74 -4.36
CA GLU A 170 -15.29 3.59 -5.74
C GLU A 170 -14.27 4.10 -6.76
N GLU A 171 -13.55 5.18 -6.44
CA GLU A 171 -12.54 5.77 -7.34
C GLU A 171 -11.20 5.02 -7.35
N THR A 172 -10.94 4.15 -6.37
CA THR A 172 -9.68 3.39 -6.27
C THR A 172 -9.86 1.89 -6.49
N GLN A 173 -11.10 1.42 -6.66
CA GLN A 173 -11.41 0.06 -7.04
C GLN A 173 -10.87 -0.21 -8.45
N GLY A 174 -10.00 -1.20 -8.60
CA GLY A 174 -9.36 -1.53 -9.87
C GLY A 174 -8.48 -0.41 -10.43
N LEU A 175 -8.00 0.51 -9.58
CA LEU A 175 -7.14 1.63 -9.97
C LEU A 175 -5.91 1.17 -10.77
N ILE A 176 -5.35 0.02 -10.41
CA ILE A 176 -4.21 -0.58 -11.11
C ILE A 176 -4.71 -1.77 -11.91
N GLY A 177 -4.94 -1.56 -13.20
CA GLY A 177 -5.31 -2.59 -14.16
C GLY A 177 -4.18 -2.92 -15.13
N ALA A 178 -4.54 -3.61 -16.22
CA ALA A 178 -3.57 -4.01 -17.25
C ALA A 178 -2.88 -2.80 -17.91
N HIS A 179 -3.60 -1.69 -18.09
CA HIS A 179 -3.03 -0.46 -18.65
C HIS A 179 -1.96 0.12 -17.72
N GLU A 180 -2.28 0.31 -16.44
CA GLU A 180 -1.37 0.89 -15.45
C GLU A 180 -0.12 0.04 -15.24
N LEU A 181 -0.29 -1.28 -15.13
CA LEU A 181 0.82 -2.23 -15.08
C LEU A 181 1.68 -2.18 -16.35
N SER A 182 1.07 -1.86 -17.50
CA SER A 182 1.81 -1.70 -18.76
C SER A 182 2.72 -0.46 -18.78
N LEU A 183 2.42 0.55 -17.98
CA LEU A 183 3.20 1.78 -17.87
C LEU A 183 4.44 1.62 -16.99
N MET A 184 4.44 0.64 -16.10
CA MET A 184 5.55 0.38 -15.18
C MET A 184 6.81 -0.09 -15.93
N LYS A 185 7.96 0.23 -15.35
CA LYS A 185 9.26 -0.27 -15.82
C LYS A 185 9.30 -1.81 -15.74
N PRO A 186 9.99 -2.50 -16.65
CA PRO A 186 10.15 -3.96 -16.60
C PRO A 186 10.71 -4.48 -15.27
N ASN A 187 11.61 -3.70 -14.65
CA ASN A 187 12.23 -4.04 -13.36
C ASN A 187 11.47 -3.52 -12.13
N ALA A 188 10.31 -2.88 -12.32
CA ALA A 188 9.57 -2.29 -11.22
C ALA A 188 8.91 -3.35 -10.33
N VAL A 189 8.69 -2.98 -9.06
CA VAL A 189 7.96 -3.79 -8.08
C VAL A 189 6.78 -2.99 -7.54
N ILE A 190 5.60 -3.60 -7.49
CA ILE A 190 4.38 -2.96 -6.95
C ILE A 190 3.97 -3.58 -5.62
N ILE A 191 3.94 -2.79 -4.56
CA ILE A 191 3.67 -3.25 -3.19
C ILE A 191 2.34 -2.67 -2.74
N ASN A 192 1.37 -3.54 -2.45
CA ASN A 192 0.07 -3.13 -1.94
C ASN A 192 -0.07 -3.46 -0.45
N ILE A 193 0.00 -2.45 0.41
CA ILE A 193 -0.26 -2.58 1.85
C ILE A 193 -1.66 -2.07 2.25
N ALA A 194 -2.47 -1.71 1.26
CA ALA A 194 -3.80 -1.18 1.44
C ALA A 194 -4.86 -2.29 1.37
N ARG A 195 -5.43 -2.53 0.17
CA ARG A 195 -6.52 -3.48 -0.06
C ARG A 195 -6.39 -4.14 -1.43
N GLY A 196 -6.70 -5.43 -1.50
CA GLY A 196 -6.59 -6.23 -2.73
C GLY A 196 -7.35 -5.62 -3.90
N GLY A 197 -8.59 -5.17 -3.68
CA GLY A 197 -9.46 -4.60 -4.72
C GLY A 197 -8.96 -3.33 -5.40
N ILE A 198 -7.83 -2.75 -4.98
CA ILE A 198 -7.20 -1.62 -5.67
C ILE A 198 -6.46 -2.09 -6.93
N ILE A 199 -6.00 -3.33 -6.95
CA ILE A 199 -5.33 -3.94 -8.11
C ILE A 199 -6.26 -4.98 -8.74
N ASP A 200 -6.37 -4.97 -10.07
CA ASP A 200 -6.95 -6.09 -10.81
C ASP A 200 -6.01 -7.31 -10.71
N GLU A 201 -6.47 -8.33 -9.98
CA GLU A 201 -5.69 -9.55 -9.71
C GLU A 201 -5.33 -10.31 -10.99
N ALA A 202 -6.25 -10.41 -11.95
CA ALA A 202 -5.99 -11.12 -13.20
C ALA A 202 -4.95 -10.40 -14.05
N ALA A 203 -5.03 -9.07 -14.11
CA ALA A 203 -4.03 -8.23 -14.77
C ALA A 203 -2.66 -8.36 -14.09
N LEU A 204 -2.61 -8.38 -12.75
CA LEU A 204 -1.37 -8.53 -11.99
C LEU A 204 -0.70 -9.89 -12.26
N ILE A 205 -1.47 -10.98 -12.22
CA ILE A 205 -0.96 -12.32 -12.53
C ILE A 205 -0.38 -12.34 -13.94
N SER A 206 -1.10 -11.79 -14.93
CA SER A 206 -0.64 -11.73 -16.32
C SER A 206 0.65 -10.92 -16.45
N ALA A 207 0.74 -9.76 -15.79
CA ALA A 207 1.93 -8.90 -15.80
C ALA A 207 3.16 -9.60 -15.18
N LEU A 208 2.98 -10.36 -14.10
CA LEU A 208 4.05 -11.12 -13.46
C LEU A 208 4.51 -12.30 -14.32
N GLN A 209 3.57 -13.08 -14.88
CA GLN A 209 3.88 -14.23 -15.72
C GLN A 209 4.59 -13.84 -17.02
N SER A 210 4.17 -12.73 -17.63
CA SER A 210 4.80 -12.15 -18.81
C SER A 210 6.08 -11.37 -18.52
N ARG A 211 6.48 -11.24 -17.24
CA ARG A 211 7.61 -10.43 -16.77
C ARG A 211 7.52 -8.95 -17.19
N LYS A 212 6.30 -8.43 -17.32
CA LYS A 212 6.07 -7.00 -17.54
C LYS A 212 6.51 -6.15 -16.35
N ILE A 213 6.42 -6.72 -15.15
CA ILE A 213 7.01 -6.18 -13.93
C ILE A 213 7.83 -7.26 -13.22
N ARG A 214 8.78 -6.85 -12.37
CA ARG A 214 9.69 -7.75 -11.67
C ARG A 214 9.02 -8.50 -10.53
N GLY A 215 8.07 -7.87 -9.85
CA GLY A 215 7.44 -8.46 -8.67
C GLY A 215 6.28 -7.63 -8.12
N ALA A 216 5.55 -8.25 -7.20
CA ALA A 216 4.51 -7.63 -6.40
C ALA A 216 4.47 -8.26 -5.00
#